data_AF-A0A7K9YHS3-F1
#
_entry.id   AF-A0A7K9YHS3-F1
#
_cell.length_a   1.000
_cell.length_b   1.000
_cell.length_c   1.000
_cell.angle_alpha   90.00
_cell.angle_beta   90.00
_cell.angle_gamma   90.00
#
_symmetry.space_group_name_H-M   'P 1'
#
loop_
_entity.id
_entity.type
_entity.pdbx_description
1 polymer ?
#
loop_
_entity_poly.entity_id
_entity_poly.type
_entity_poly.pdbx_seq_one_letter_code
_entity_poly.pdbx_strand_id
1 'polypeptide(L)'
;ATYIPPPHSTMNPGFPVPVNINNPGVRKAARFGVYQYNNSSNDLFLFKEWQINKAMVQIVRGLKYMLHVEIGRTVCEKRGHSNLDNCHFQRNKDLQQLLKCYFEVWMTPWLHKADVPVALCH
;
A
#
# COMPACT_ATOMS: atom_id res chain seq x y z
N ALA A 1 7.28 -14.04 16.39
CA ALA A 1 6.65 -12.80 16.90
C ALA A 1 7.63 -11.66 16.68
N THR A 2 7.30 -10.66 15.87
CA THR A 2 8.15 -9.49 15.65
C THR A 2 7.97 -8.54 16.83
N TYR A 3 9.05 -8.27 17.56
CA TYR A 3 9.09 -7.31 18.66
C TYR A 3 8.74 -5.91 18.12
N ILE A 4 7.57 -5.41 18.49
CA ILE A 4 7.19 -4.01 18.25
C ILE A 4 7.67 -3.26 19.49
N PRO A 5 8.73 -2.44 19.41
CA PRO A 5 9.15 -1.66 20.56
C PRO A 5 7.98 -0.78 21.02
N PRO A 6 7.73 -0.66 22.33
CA PRO A 6 6.69 0.21 22.84
C PRO A 6 6.98 1.64 22.37
N PRO A 7 5.94 2.40 21.96
CA PRO A 7 6.13 3.79 21.55
C PRO A 7 6.79 4.56 22.70
N HIS A 8 7.82 5.35 22.38
CA HIS A 8 8.42 6.28 23.34
C HIS A 8 7.31 7.17 23.92
N SER A 9 7.36 7.40 25.23
CA SER A 9 6.33 7.98 26.11
C SER A 9 5.72 9.34 25.71
N THR A 10 6.06 9.90 24.55
CA THR A 10 5.63 11.21 24.04
C THR A 10 4.65 11.13 22.86
N MET A 11 4.28 9.94 22.38
CA MET A 11 3.31 9.78 21.30
C MET A 11 1.87 9.89 21.79
N ASN A 12 1.22 11.03 21.53
CA ASN A 12 -0.23 11.16 21.72
C ASN A 12 -0.97 10.20 20.77
N PRO A 13 -1.77 9.24 21.31
CA PRO A 13 -2.63 8.41 20.48
C PRO A 13 -3.57 9.29 19.65
N GLY A 14 -3.58 9.12 18.34
CA GLY A 14 -4.41 9.89 17.42
C GLY A 14 -3.68 10.92 16.58
N PHE A 15 -2.38 11.20 16.81
CA PHE A 15 -1.57 11.96 15.84
C PHE A 15 -0.82 11.01 14.90
N PRO A 16 -0.74 11.29 13.58
CA PRO A 16 0.07 10.50 12.66
C PRO A 16 1.56 10.56 13.00
N VAL A 17 2.22 9.41 12.99
CA VAL A 17 3.65 9.29 13.30
C VAL A 17 4.39 8.52 12.21
N PRO A 18 5.67 8.82 11.96
CA PRO A 18 6.48 8.01 11.05
C PRO A 18 6.55 6.55 11.50
N VAL A 19 6.46 5.63 10.55
CA VAL A 19 6.67 4.19 10.78
C VAL A 19 7.64 3.66 9.72
N ASN A 20 8.43 2.66 10.11
CA ASN A 20 9.41 2.06 9.20
C ASN A 20 8.69 1.43 7.98
N ILE A 21 9.18 1.73 6.78
CA ILE A 21 8.59 1.26 5.52
C ILE A 21 8.62 -0.27 5.36
N ASN A 22 9.56 -0.95 6.04
CA ASN A 22 9.67 -2.41 6.05
C ASN A 22 8.74 -3.08 7.08
N ASN A 23 7.99 -2.29 7.86
CA ASN A 23 7.00 -2.84 8.79
C ASN A 23 5.97 -3.70 8.03
N PRO A 24 5.66 -4.93 8.49
CA PRO A 24 4.73 -5.80 7.79
C PRO A 24 3.33 -5.20 7.58
N GLY A 25 2.85 -4.40 8.53
CA GLY A 25 1.58 -3.68 8.42
C GLY A 25 1.62 -2.61 7.32
N VAL A 26 2.74 -1.90 7.18
CA VAL A 26 2.96 -0.92 6.10
C VAL A 26 2.96 -1.60 4.72
N ARG A 27 3.69 -2.72 4.58
CA ARG A 27 3.71 -3.48 3.32
C ARG A 27 2.32 -4.02 2.96
N LYS A 28 1.57 -4.50 3.95
CA LYS A 28 0.19 -4.95 3.76
C LYS A 28 -0.75 -3.81 3.38
N ALA A 29 -0.62 -2.64 4.01
CA ALA A 29 -1.39 -1.46 3.66
C ALA A 29 -1.08 -0.98 2.22
N ALA A 30 0.19 -0.94 1.81
CA ALA A 30 0.58 -0.62 0.44
C ALA A 30 -0.08 -1.58 -0.58
N ARG A 31 -0.09 -2.89 -0.27
CA ARG A 31 -0.77 -3.90 -1.09
C ARG A 31 -2.28 -3.63 -1.23
N PHE A 32 -2.97 -3.24 -0.15
CA PHE A 32 -4.38 -2.85 -0.23
C PHE A 32 -4.58 -1.60 -1.10
N GLY A 33 -3.71 -0.58 -0.97
CA GLY A 33 -3.74 0.60 -1.83
C GLY A 33 -3.59 0.25 -3.32
N VAL A 34 -2.66 -0.64 -3.65
CA VAL A 34 -2.46 -1.18 -5.00
C VAL A 34 -3.71 -1.91 -5.50
N TYR A 35 -4.34 -2.75 -4.68
CA TYR A 35 -5.58 -3.42 -5.06
C TYR A 35 -6.71 -2.43 -5.34
N GLN A 36 -6.84 -1.38 -4.52
CA GLN A 36 -7.82 -0.33 -4.75
C GLN A 36 -7.58 0.39 -6.09
N TYR A 37 -6.33 0.76 -6.38
CA TYR A 37 -5.96 1.36 -7.66
C TYR A 37 -6.24 0.43 -8.84
N ASN A 38 -5.84 -0.84 -8.75
CA ASN A 38 -6.10 -1.83 -9.80
C ASN A 38 -7.59 -2.00 -10.05
N ASN A 39 -8.43 -1.97 -9.01
CA ASN A 39 -9.87 -2.10 -9.16
C ASN A 39 -10.50 -0.89 -9.85
N SER A 40 -10.05 0.33 -9.55
CA SER A 40 -10.58 1.56 -10.16
C SER A 40 -9.98 1.91 -11.52
N SER A 41 -8.79 1.42 -11.83
CA SER A 41 -8.10 1.68 -13.10
C SER A 41 -8.69 0.85 -14.25
N ASN A 42 -8.73 1.46 -15.44
CA ASN A 42 -9.11 0.81 -16.69
C ASN A 42 -7.91 0.21 -17.45
N ASP A 43 -6.72 0.19 -16.85
CA ASP A 43 -5.55 -0.45 -17.46
C ASP A 43 -5.77 -1.95 -17.69
N LEU A 44 -5.21 -2.47 -18.78
CA LEU A 44 -5.27 -3.88 -19.14
C LEU A 44 -4.42 -4.74 -18.20
N PHE A 45 -3.34 -4.16 -17.67
CA PHE A 45 -2.38 -4.81 -16.81
C PHE A 45 -2.57 -4.42 -15.35
N LEU A 46 -2.21 -5.34 -14.47
CA LEU A 46 -2.14 -5.06 -13.04
C LEU A 46 -0.90 -4.22 -12.71
N PHE A 47 -1.04 -3.34 -11.74
CA PHE A 47 0.07 -2.65 -11.08
C PHE A 47 0.44 -3.36 -9.77
N LYS A 48 1.71 -3.21 -9.37
CA LYS A 48 2.29 -3.75 -8.14
C LYS A 48 3.11 -2.67 -7.44
N GLU A 49 3.19 -2.71 -6.11
CA GLU A 49 4.08 -1.83 -5.35
C GLU A 49 5.54 -2.02 -5.82
N TRP A 50 6.13 -0.95 -6.33
CA TRP A 50 7.52 -0.86 -6.72
C TRP A 50 8.38 -0.49 -5.51
N GLN A 51 8.01 0.60 -4.82
CA GLN A 51 8.75 1.12 -3.68
C GLN A 51 7.83 1.90 -2.73
N ILE A 52 8.03 1.73 -1.42
CA ILE A 52 7.37 2.54 -0.39
C ILE A 52 8.36 3.62 0.03
N ASN A 53 8.05 4.88 -0.28
CA ASN A 53 8.94 6.01 -0.04
C ASN A 53 8.76 6.62 1.35
N LYS A 54 7.51 6.65 1.84
CA LYS A 54 7.18 7.23 3.14
C LYS A 54 5.96 6.52 3.72
N ALA A 55 5.98 6.30 5.02
CA ALA A 55 4.86 5.72 5.74
C ALA A 55 4.66 6.43 7.08
N MET A 56 3.40 6.76 7.36
CA MET A 56 2.94 7.15 8.69
C MET A 56 1.82 6.23 9.15
N VAL A 57 1.63 6.15 10.47
CA VAL A 57 0.51 5.44 11.10
C VAL A 57 -0.17 6.33 12.13
N GLN A 58 -1.49 6.24 12.21
CA GLN A 58 -2.31 6.93 13.20
C GLN A 58 -3.23 5.91 13.86
N ILE A 59 -3.26 5.89 15.19
CA ILE A 59 -4.13 4.99 15.97
C ILE A 59 -5.49 5.67 16.15
N VAL A 60 -6.52 5.18 15.47
CA VAL A 60 -7.88 5.75 15.44
C VAL A 60 -8.93 4.65 15.34
N ARG A 61 -9.25 4.01 16.48
CA ARG A 61 -10.12 2.80 16.53
C ARG A 61 -9.75 1.76 15.46
N GLY A 62 -8.46 1.64 15.20
CA GLY A 62 -7.86 1.00 14.04
C GLY A 62 -6.48 1.59 13.79
N LEU A 63 -5.82 1.13 12.73
CA LEU A 63 -4.54 1.63 12.25
C LEU A 63 -4.76 2.31 10.91
N LYS A 64 -4.71 3.63 10.88
CA LYS A 64 -4.73 4.40 9.62
C LYS A 64 -3.30 4.61 9.15
N TYR A 65 -2.94 3.95 8.06
CA TYR A 65 -1.68 4.14 7.36
C TYR A 65 -1.82 5.24 6.31
N MET A 66 -0.82 6.12 6.23
CA MET A 66 -0.70 7.15 5.20
C MET A 66 0.61 6.92 4.45
N LEU A 67 0.52 6.54 3.18
CA LEU A 67 1.64 5.98 2.43
C LEU A 67 1.91 6.79 1.16
N HIS A 68 3.18 7.08 0.92
CA HIS A 68 3.65 7.46 -0.42
C HIS A 68 4.32 6.25 -1.04
N VAL A 69 3.74 5.73 -2.12
CA VAL A 69 4.14 4.47 -2.77
C VAL A 69 4.30 4.72 -4.25
N GLU A 70 5.40 4.26 -4.82
CA GLU A 70 5.53 4.09 -6.26
C GLU A 70 4.97 2.72 -6.66
N ILE A 71 4.11 2.69 -7.66
CA ILE A 71 3.53 1.46 -8.21
C ILE A 71 3.95 1.32 -9.67
N GLY A 72 4.31 0.10 -10.07
CA GLY A 72 4.77 -0.19 -11.43
C GLY A 72 3.81 -1.12 -12.17
N ARG A 73 3.61 -0.89 -13.47
CA ARG A 73 2.85 -1.80 -14.33
C ARG A 73 3.55 -3.15 -14.43
N THR A 74 2.77 -4.23 -14.34
CA THR A 74 3.25 -5.61 -14.44
C THR A 74 2.92 -6.24 -15.80
N VAL A 75 3.47 -7.42 -16.04
CA VAL A 75 3.12 -8.24 -17.21
C VAL A 75 1.81 -9.01 -17.04
N CYS A 76 1.23 -9.01 -15.84
CA CYS A 76 -0.01 -9.73 -15.57
C CYS A 76 -1.22 -8.92 -16.06
N GLU A 77 -2.08 -9.57 -16.84
CA GLU A 77 -3.36 -9.00 -17.23
C GLU A 77 -4.38 -9.04 -16.10
N LYS A 78 -5.21 -8.00 -16.00
CA LYS A 78 -6.24 -7.87 -14.96
C LYS A 78 -7.29 -8.99 -15.00
N ARG A 79 -7.58 -9.54 -16.18
CA ARG A 79 -8.57 -10.62 -16.38
C ARG A 79 -8.03 -12.02 -16.08
N GLY A 80 -6.72 -12.18 -15.90
CA GLY A 80 -6.08 -13.48 -15.75
C GLY A 80 -6.08 -14.08 -14.32
N HIS A 81 -6.79 -13.47 -13.37
CA HIS A 81 -6.80 -13.89 -11.94
C HIS A 81 -5.40 -14.12 -11.34
N SER A 82 -4.42 -13.31 -11.73
CA SER A 82 -3.03 -13.50 -11.34
C SER A 82 -2.77 -13.06 -9.89
N ASN A 83 -1.98 -13.85 -9.16
CA ASN A 83 -1.45 -13.42 -7.87
C ASN A 83 -0.34 -12.37 -8.10
N LEU A 84 -0.52 -11.15 -7.57
CA LEU A 84 0.44 -10.06 -7.70
C LEU A 84 1.85 -10.41 -7.19
N ASP A 85 1.99 -11.31 -6.20
CA ASP A 85 3.30 -11.72 -5.71
C ASP A 85 4.15 -12.35 -6.83
N ASN A 86 3.51 -13.06 -7.76
CA ASN A 86 4.15 -13.71 -8.92
C ASN A 86 4.22 -12.81 -10.16
N CYS A 87 3.64 -11.61 -10.11
CA CYS A 87 3.65 -10.67 -11.23
C CYS A 87 4.96 -9.88 -11.28
N HIS A 88 5.69 -10.02 -12.40
CA HIS A 88 6.89 -9.26 -12.70
C HIS A 88 6.55 -7.91 -13.35
N PHE A 89 7.39 -6.91 -13.12
CA PHE A 89 7.25 -5.60 -13.76
C PHE A 89 7.48 -5.67 -15.28
N GLN A 90 6.82 -4.77 -16.01
CA GLN A 90 7.03 -4.62 -17.45
C GLN A 90 8.49 -4.30 -17.77
N ARG A 91 9.03 -4.99 -18.77
CA ARG A 91 10.38 -4.73 -19.31
C ARG A 91 10.35 -4.04 -20.67
N ASN A 92 9.21 -4.11 -21.37
CA ASN A 92 9.01 -3.39 -22.61
C ASN A 92 8.89 -1.89 -22.28
N LYS A 93 9.76 -1.06 -22.87
CA LYS A 93 9.81 0.39 -22.64
C LYS A 93 8.50 1.09 -22.95
N ASP A 94 7.77 0.63 -23.97
CA ASP A 94 6.50 1.25 -24.39
C ASP A 94 5.35 0.92 -23.42
N LEU A 95 5.47 -0.19 -22.69
CA LEU A 95 4.51 -0.62 -21.69
C LEU A 95 4.96 -0.32 -20.26
N GLN A 96 6.20 0.14 -20.06
CA GLN A 96 6.67 0.52 -18.73
C GLN A 96 5.92 1.76 -18.26
N GLN A 97 5.35 1.65 -17.07
CA GLN A 97 4.75 2.79 -16.39
C GLN A 97 4.99 2.67 -14.90
N LEU A 98 5.41 3.78 -14.31
CA LEU A 98 5.57 3.96 -12.88
C LEU A 98 4.71 5.15 -12.46
N LEU A 99 3.91 4.97 -11.42
CA LEU A 99 3.02 5.99 -10.88
C LEU A 99 3.37 6.26 -9.43
N LYS A 100 3.28 7.53 -9.03
CA LYS A 100 3.45 7.93 -7.64
C LYS A 100 2.08 8.06 -7.01
N CYS A 101 1.86 7.30 -5.96
CA CYS A 101 0.57 7.22 -5.28
C CYS A 101 0.66 7.69 -3.84
N TYR A 102 -0.42 8.34 -3.40
CA TYR A 102 -0.75 8.54 -2.01
C TYR A 102 -1.93 7.65 -1.64
N PHE A 103 -1.73 6.78 -0.65
CA PHE A 103 -2.77 5.91 -0.12
C PHE A 103 -3.04 6.24 1.35
N GLU A 104 -4.31 6.35 1.71
CA GLU A 104 -4.75 6.21 3.09
C GLU A 104 -5.45 4.86 3.23
N VAL A 105 -4.99 4.04 4.18
CA VAL A 105 -5.50 2.69 4.40
C VAL A 105 -5.83 2.52 5.87
N TRP A 106 -7.09 2.26 6.18
CA TRP A 106 -7.55 2.04 7.54
C TRP A 106 -7.76 0.55 7.78
N MET A 107 -6.96 -0.02 8.68
CA MET A 107 -7.02 -1.43 9.04
C MET A 107 -7.58 -1.60 10.45
N THR A 108 -8.48 -2.54 10.63
CA THR A 108 -8.94 -3.00 11.95
C THR A 108 -8.58 -4.48 12.10
N PRO A 109 -7.33 -4.81 12.53
CA PRO A 109 -6.82 -6.18 12.50
C PRO A 109 -7.68 -7.18 13.27
N TRP A 110 -8.26 -6.77 14.39
CA TRP A 110 -9.15 -7.60 15.22
C TRP A 110 -10.51 -7.91 14.58
N LEU A 111 -10.91 -7.17 13.54
CA LEU A 111 -12.10 -7.46 12.72
C LEU A 111 -11.74 -8.07 11.37
N HIS A 112 -10.45 -8.26 11.07
CA HIS A 112 -9.97 -8.69 9.75
C HIS A 112 -10.45 -7.80 8.58
N LYS A 113 -10.65 -6.50 8.83
CA LYS A 113 -11.12 -5.53 7.83
C LYS A 113 -10.03 -4.53 7.45
N ALA A 114 -10.08 -4.08 6.20
CA ALA A 114 -9.27 -3.00 5.67
C ALA A 114 -10.09 -2.19 4.66
N ASP A 115 -10.02 -0.87 4.79
CA ASP A 115 -10.65 0.09 3.91
C ASP A 115 -9.58 1.01 3.31
N VAL A 116 -9.74 1.39 2.04
CA VAL A 116 -8.84 2.33 1.35
C VAL A 116 -9.61 3.60 1.00
N PRO A 117 -9.83 4.50 1.97
CA PRO A 117 -10.60 5.72 1.75
C PRO A 117 -9.97 6.68 0.74
N VAL A 118 -8.63 6.64 0.57
CA VAL A 118 -7.92 7.52 -0.36
C VAL A 118 -6.94 6.70 -1.19
N ALA A 119 -7.05 6.84 -2.51
CA ALA A 119 -6.10 6.32 -3.48
C ALA A 119 -5.91 7.32 -4.62
N LEU A 120 -4.87 8.13 -4.54
CA LEU A 120 -4.55 9.18 -5.51
C LEU A 120 -3.22 8.84 -6.17
N CYS A 121 -3.20 8.69 -7.49
CA CYS A 121 -1.99 8.35 -8.25
C CYS A 121 -1.78 9.34 -9.39
N HIS A 122 -0.52 9.68 -9.67
CA HIS A 122 -0.08 10.55 -10.77
C HIS A 122 1.11 9.95 -11.51
#